data_AF-A0A0Q4C1X4-F1
#
_entry.id   AF-A0A0Q4C1X4-F1
#
_cell.length_a   1.000
_cell.length_b   1.000
_cell.length_c   1.000
_cell.angle_alpha   90.00
_cell.angle_beta   90.00
_cell.angle_gamma   90.00
#
_symmetry.space_group_name_H-M   'P 1'
#
loop_
_entity.id
_entity.type
_entity.pdbx_description
1 polymer ?
#
loop_
_entity_poly.entity_id
_entity_poly.type
_entity_poly.pdbx_seq_one_letter_code
_entity_poly.pdbx_strand_id
1 'polypeptide(L)'
;MEFTHEQKVYAEIVQKAWDDADFKKQLIENPIVAIEKLTGEKLILPKGKKLVVSDQTDESQVFINIPAKPNFEDVELNENQLEAVSGGIEIVDNIGAAIMNFLGGGKLL
;
A
#
# COMPACT_ATOMS: atom_id res chain seq x y z
N MET A 1 3.03 -15.27 15.69
CA MET A 1 1.94 -14.61 14.95
C MET A 1 1.97 -15.16 13.54
N GLU A 2 0.81 -15.50 12.99
CA GLU A 2 0.71 -16.00 11.61
C GLU A 2 0.54 -14.79 10.66
N PHE A 3 1.32 -14.75 9.59
CA PHE A 3 1.17 -13.71 8.57
C PHE A 3 -0.08 -13.97 7.73
N THR A 4 -0.83 -12.90 7.49
CA THR A 4 -1.92 -12.90 6.51
C THR A 4 -1.40 -13.22 5.10
N HIS A 5 -2.29 -13.63 4.21
CA HIS A 5 -1.93 -13.91 2.81
C HIS A 5 -1.37 -12.66 2.13
N GLU A 6 -2.01 -11.53 2.37
CA GLU A 6 -1.66 -10.22 1.81
C GLU A 6 -0.25 -9.78 2.24
N GLN A 7 0.11 -9.99 3.51
CA GLN A 7 1.45 -9.70 4.02
C GLN A 7 2.53 -10.56 3.37
N LYS A 8 2.23 -11.83 3.06
CA LYS A 8 3.16 -12.72 2.37
C LYS A 8 3.39 -12.28 0.93
N VAL A 9 2.31 -11.94 0.22
CA VAL A 9 2.37 -11.41 -1.15
C VAL A 9 3.18 -10.12 -1.20
N TYR A 10 2.96 -9.20 -0.26
CA TYR A 10 3.75 -7.97 -0.21
C TYR A 10 5.25 -8.24 -0.01
N ALA A 11 5.59 -9.09 0.96
CA ALA A 11 6.98 -9.47 1.21
C ALA A 11 7.63 -10.11 -0.02
N GLU A 12 6.91 -10.96 -0.75
CA GLU A 12 7.38 -11.56 -1.99
C GLU A 12 7.67 -10.51 -3.07
N ILE A 13 6.76 -9.54 -3.29
CA ILE A 13 6.93 -8.46 -4.26
C ILE A 13 8.18 -7.63 -3.92
N VAL A 14 8.34 -7.23 -2.65
CA VAL A 14 9.48 -6.41 -2.21
C VAL A 14 10.78 -7.18 -2.36
N GLN A 15 10.83 -8.43 -1.90
CA GLN A 15 12.01 -9.28 -2.01
C GLN A 15 12.41 -9.45 -3.48
N LYS A 16 11.44 -9.75 -4.36
CA LYS A 16 11.69 -9.90 -5.78
C LYS A 16 12.17 -8.59 -6.42
N ALA A 17 11.65 -7.43 -5.99
CA ALA A 17 12.14 -6.14 -6.45
C ALA A 17 13.58 -5.86 -6.02
N TRP A 18 14.02 -6.30 -4.85
CA TRP A 18 15.42 -6.18 -4.44
C TRP A 18 16.35 -7.10 -5.24
N ASP A 19 15.93 -8.35 -5.47
CA ASP A 19 16.79 -9.37 -6.08
C ASP A 19 16.83 -9.30 -7.62
N ASP A 20 15.83 -8.69 -8.25
CA ASP A 20 15.65 -8.67 -9.70
C ASP A 20 15.37 -7.26 -10.22
N ALA A 21 16.40 -6.65 -10.82
CA ALA A 21 16.34 -5.29 -11.36
C ALA A 21 15.36 -5.16 -12.54
N ASP A 22 15.20 -6.21 -13.35
CA ASP A 22 14.26 -6.20 -14.48
C ASP A 22 12.83 -6.25 -13.97
N PHE A 23 12.56 -7.09 -12.96
CA PHE A 23 11.27 -7.09 -12.27
C PHE A 23 10.99 -5.74 -11.60
N LYS A 24 11.96 -5.16 -10.88
CA LYS A 24 11.79 -3.84 -10.25
C LYS A 24 11.39 -2.78 -11.28
N LYS A 25 12.07 -2.75 -12.42
CA LYS A 25 11.73 -1.83 -13.52
C LYS A 25 10.31 -2.06 -14.03
N GLN A 26 9.93 -3.33 -14.27
CA GLN A 26 8.57 -3.67 -14.70
C GLN A 26 7.51 -3.31 -13.66
N LEU A 27 7.79 -3.48 -12.38
CA LEU A 27 6.91 -3.14 -11.27
C LEU A 27 6.65 -1.64 -11.20
N ILE A 28 7.66 -0.81 -11.46
CA ILE A 28 7.51 0.65 -11.51
C ILE A 28 6.72 1.09 -12.75
N GLU A 29 7.02 0.52 -13.91
CA GLU A 29 6.38 0.90 -15.18
C GLU A 29 4.93 0.40 -15.28
N ASN A 30 4.67 -0.84 -14.86
CA ASN A 30 3.39 -1.55 -15.04
C ASN A 30 3.06 -2.42 -13.81
N PRO A 31 2.76 -1.80 -12.65
CA PRO A 31 2.68 -2.51 -11.37
C PRO A 31 1.63 -3.62 -11.35
N ILE A 32 0.46 -3.39 -11.95
CA ILE A 32 -0.61 -4.40 -12.02
C ILE A 32 -0.11 -5.65 -12.74
N VAL A 33 0.42 -5.47 -13.95
CA VAL A 33 0.87 -6.60 -14.77
C VAL A 33 2.03 -7.34 -14.11
N ALA A 34 2.96 -6.62 -13.47
CA ALA A 34 4.09 -7.23 -12.78
C ALA A 34 3.63 -8.08 -11.58
N ILE A 35 2.72 -7.55 -10.76
CA ILE A 35 2.19 -8.26 -9.59
C ILE A 35 1.39 -9.48 -10.02
N GLU A 36 0.46 -9.34 -10.96
CA GLU A 36 -0.38 -10.46 -11.42
C GLU A 36 0.46 -11.58 -12.05
N LYS A 37 1.56 -11.25 -12.73
CA LYS A 37 2.50 -12.25 -13.26
C LYS A 37 3.29 -12.97 -12.17
N LEU A 38 3.68 -12.26 -11.12
CA LEU A 38 4.44 -12.82 -10.01
C LEU A 38 3.57 -13.75 -9.17
N THR A 39 2.39 -13.29 -8.76
CA THR A 39 1.54 -14.00 -7.80
C THR A 39 0.56 -14.97 -8.46
N GLY A 40 0.26 -14.77 -9.75
CA GLY A 40 -0.82 -15.48 -10.44
C GLY A 40 -2.22 -15.02 -10.04
N GLU A 41 -2.34 -14.00 -9.19
CA GLU A 41 -3.60 -13.46 -8.70
C GLU A 41 -3.99 -12.19 -9.45
N LYS A 42 -5.29 -11.97 -9.64
CA LYS A 42 -5.77 -10.72 -10.25
C LYS A 42 -5.85 -9.60 -9.22
N LEU A 43 -5.30 -8.44 -9.56
CA LEU A 43 -5.34 -7.26 -8.69
C LEU A 43 -6.50 -6.34 -9.08
N ILE A 44 -7.49 -6.24 -8.20
CA ILE A 44 -8.68 -5.40 -8.43
C ILE A 44 -8.48 -4.07 -7.72
N LEU A 45 -8.38 -3.00 -8.52
CA LEU A 45 -8.37 -1.63 -8.01
C LEU A 45 -9.77 -1.03 -7.92
N PRO A 46 -10.02 -0.11 -6.98
CA PRO A 46 -11.24 0.68 -6.98
C PRO A 46 -11.39 1.47 -8.27
N LYS A 47 -12.64 1.70 -8.67
CA LYS A 47 -12.96 2.44 -9.88
C LYS A 47 -12.28 3.81 -9.87
N GLY A 48 -11.57 4.12 -10.95
CA GLY A 48 -10.89 5.41 -11.13
C GLY A 48 -9.58 5.57 -10.34
N LYS A 49 -9.13 4.54 -9.62
CA LYS A 49 -7.82 4.56 -8.93
C LYS A 49 -6.76 3.87 -9.78
N LYS A 50 -5.52 4.33 -9.64
CA LYS A 50 -4.32 3.77 -10.26
C LYS A 50 -3.35 3.38 -9.15
N LEU A 51 -2.70 2.22 -9.30
CA LEU A 51 -1.55 1.84 -8.48
C LEU A 51 -0.29 2.49 -9.03
N VAL A 52 0.48 3.15 -8.17
CA VAL A 52 1.77 3.76 -8.49
C VAL A 52 2.80 3.17 -7.54
N VAL A 53 3.93 2.70 -8.09
CA VAL A 53 5.08 2.21 -7.32
C VAL A 53 6.23 3.18 -7.52
N SER A 54 6.85 3.62 -6.42
CA SER A 54 8.05 4.47 -6.43
C SER A 54 9.18 3.75 -5.72
N ASP A 55 10.34 3.69 -6.35
CA ASP A 55 11.56 3.16 -5.73
C ASP A 55 12.13 4.20 -4.76
N GLN A 56 12.18 3.84 -3.48
CA GLN A 56 12.73 4.67 -2.41
C GLN A 56 14.03 4.09 -1.83
N THR A 57 14.77 3.31 -2.61
CA THR A 57 16.01 2.65 -2.13
C THR A 57 17.25 3.55 -2.14
N ASP A 58 17.18 4.75 -2.76
CA ASP A 58 18.27 5.74 -2.72
C ASP A 58 18.30 6.46 -1.36
N GLU A 59 19.23 6.06 -0.49
CA GLU A 59 19.40 6.62 0.87
C GLU A 59 19.74 8.12 0.90
N SER A 60 20.16 8.70 -0.24
CA SER A 60 20.40 10.15 -0.34
C SER A 60 19.11 10.97 -0.53
N GLN A 61 17.99 10.30 -0.78
CA GLN A 61 16.69 10.92 -1.04
C GLN A 61 15.76 10.77 0.17
N VAL A 62 14.99 11.82 0.44
CA VAL A 62 13.94 11.81 1.47
C VAL A 62 12.60 11.98 0.78
N PHE A 63 11.67 11.08 1.08
CA PHE A 63 10.33 11.08 0.51
C PHE A 63 9.31 11.61 1.52
N ILE A 64 8.44 12.50 1.07
CA ILE A 64 7.28 12.97 1.83
C ILE A 64 6.03 12.56 1.05
N ASN A 65 5.19 11.74 1.66
CA ASN A 65 3.88 11.39 1.11
C ASN A 65 2.86 12.42 1.59
N ILE A 66 2.22 13.11 0.64
CA ILE A 66 1.16 14.06 0.96
C ILE A 66 -0.18 13.37 0.69
N PRO A 67 -0.95 13.03 1.74
CA PRO A 67 -2.25 12.39 1.59
C PRO A 67 -3.26 13.29 0.86
N ALA A 68 -4.25 12.68 0.22
CA ALA A 68 -5.38 13.46 -0.29
C ALA A 68 -6.13 14.06 0.90
N LYS A 69 -6.58 15.32 0.79
CA LYS A 69 -7.39 15.92 1.84
C LYS A 69 -8.63 15.03 2.05
N PRO A 70 -8.89 14.51 3.27
CA PRO A 70 -10.06 13.68 3.49
C PRO A 70 -11.31 14.52 3.22
N ASN A 71 -12.25 13.96 2.47
CA ASN A 71 -13.55 14.59 2.28
C ASN A 71 -14.45 14.14 3.43
N PHE A 72 -14.58 14.99 4.45
CA PHE A 72 -15.42 14.73 5.62
C PHE A 72 -16.86 15.26 5.46
N GLU A 73 -17.27 15.71 4.26
CA GLU A 73 -18.58 16.36 4.10
C GLU A 73 -19.78 15.47 4.47
N ASP A 74 -19.60 14.18 4.72
CA ASP A 74 -20.66 13.28 5.25
C ASP A 74 -20.14 12.17 6.19
N VAL A 75 -18.95 12.31 6.80
CA VAL A 75 -18.35 11.23 7.60
C VAL A 75 -18.27 11.58 9.09
N GLU A 76 -19.24 11.09 9.87
CA GLU A 76 -19.13 11.01 11.33
C GLU A 76 -18.22 9.82 11.71
N LEU A 77 -16.99 10.13 12.12
CA LEU A 77 -16.06 9.14 12.65
C LEU A 77 -16.37 8.87 14.13
N ASN A 78 -16.39 7.61 14.54
CA ASN A 78 -16.42 7.27 15.96
C ASN A 78 -15.03 7.47 16.61
N GLU A 79 -14.96 7.42 17.95
CA GLU A 79 -13.73 7.70 18.70
C GLU A 79 -12.53 6.82 18.28
N ASN A 80 -12.77 5.53 18.02
CA ASN A 80 -11.74 4.59 17.57
C ASN A 80 -11.22 4.95 16.17
N GLN A 81 -12.11 5.43 15.29
CA GLN A 81 -11.73 5.94 13.98
C GLN A 81 -10.94 7.25 14.11
N LEU A 82 -11.34 8.16 15.00
CA LEU A 82 -10.62 9.41 15.22
C LEU A 82 -9.19 9.20 15.75
N GLU A 83 -9.01 8.23 16.64
CA GLU A 83 -7.69 7.83 17.15
C GLU A 83 -6.77 7.28 16.04
N ALA A 84 -7.32 6.47 15.13
CA ALA A 84 -6.57 5.95 13.99
C ALA A 84 -6.08 7.07 13.05
N VAL A 85 -6.93 8.07 12.72
CA VAL A 85 -6.49 9.22 11.89
C VAL A 85 -5.40 10.04 12.57
N SER A 86 -5.51 10.21 13.89
CA SER A 86 -4.55 10.96 14.69
C SER A 86 -3.20 10.26 14.81
N GLY A 87 -3.18 8.93 14.71
CA GLY A 87 -1.97 8.10 14.62
C GLY A 87 -1.31 8.06 13.23
N GLY A 88 -1.83 8.80 12.25
CA GLY A 88 -1.31 8.81 10.88
C GLY A 88 -1.88 7.70 9.98
N ILE A 89 -2.93 7.00 10.41
CA ILE A 89 -3.66 6.04 9.58
C ILE A 89 -4.74 6.81 8.82
N GLU A 90 -4.58 6.99 7.50
CA GLU A 90 -5.68 7.53 6.70
C GLU A 90 -6.92 6.62 6.86
N ILE A 91 -8.05 7.20 7.28
CA ILE A 91 -9.34 6.53 7.15
C ILE A 91 -9.86 6.83 5.76
N VAL A 92 -9.56 5.89 4.89
CA VAL A 92 -9.88 5.90 3.46
C VAL A 92 -10.96 4.87 3.25
N ASP A 93 -12.22 5.33 3.17
CA ASP A 93 -13.45 4.59 2.81
C ASP A 93 -13.22 3.10 2.55
N ASN A 94 -13.18 2.26 3.59
CA ASN A 94 -13.04 0.79 3.58
C ASN A 94 -11.98 0.14 2.65
N ILE A 95 -11.18 0.89 1.89
CA ILE A 95 -10.40 0.34 0.77
C ILE A 95 -8.93 0.74 0.89
N GLY A 96 -8.62 1.94 1.37
CA GLY A 96 -7.21 2.26 1.63
C GLY A 96 -6.70 1.65 2.94
N ALA A 97 -7.59 1.23 3.85
CA ALA A 97 -7.23 0.33 4.95
C ALA A 97 -6.71 -1.02 4.42
N ALA A 98 -7.20 -1.50 3.27
CA ALA A 98 -6.73 -2.74 2.67
C ALA A 98 -5.33 -2.58 2.06
N ILE A 99 -4.99 -1.43 1.45
CA ILE A 99 -3.66 -1.18 0.86
C ILE A 99 -2.64 -0.69 1.91
N MET A 100 -3.05 0.02 2.96
CA MET A 100 -2.15 0.39 4.06
C MET A 100 -1.85 -0.81 4.98
N ASN A 101 -2.81 -1.74 5.17
CA ASN A 101 -2.52 -3.07 5.71
C ASN A 101 -1.65 -3.92 4.76
N PHE A 102 -1.65 -3.61 3.45
CA PHE A 102 -0.82 -4.28 2.43
C PHE A 102 0.64 -3.81 2.46
N LEU A 103 0.95 -2.60 2.93
CA LEU A 103 2.30 -2.01 2.84
C LEU A 103 2.99 -1.73 4.18
N GLY A 104 2.30 -1.79 5.31
CA GLY A 104 2.88 -1.42 6.61
C GLY A 104 2.26 -2.15 7.80
N GLY A 105 2.67 -3.41 8.03
CA GLY A 105 2.30 -4.14 9.23
C GLY A 105 3.02 -3.59 10.47
N GLY A 106 2.26 -3.08 11.44
CA GLY A 106 2.76 -2.72 12.76
C GLY A 106 1.62 -2.53 13.74
N LYS A 107 1.16 -3.63 14.35
CA LYS A 107 0.27 -3.65 15.52
C LYS A 107 0.91 -2.79 16.62
N LEU A 108 0.41 -1.58 16.85
CA LEU A 108 0.70 -0.87 18.09
C LEU A 108 -0.15 -1.52 19.19
N LEU A 109 0.50 -1.76 20.33
CA LEU A 109 0.00 -2.45 21.52
C LEU A 109 -1.36 -1.92 22.00
#